data_AF-A0A7W1UXG7-F1
#
_entry.id   AF-A0A7W1UXG7-F1
#
_cell.length_a   1.000
_cell.length_b   1.000
_cell.length_c   1.000
_cell.angle_alpha   90.00
_cell.angle_beta   90.00
_cell.angle_gamma   90.00
#
_symmetry.space_group_name_H-M   'P 1'
#
loop_
_entity.id
_entity.type
_entity.pdbx_description
1 polymer ?
#
loop_
_entity_poly.entity_id
_entity_poly.type
_entity_poly.pdbx_seq_one_letter_code
_entity_poly.pdbx_strand_id
1 'polypeptide(L)'
;MARDEELKQRWEAVVKLLSTRFADGEQLDLDAIIYLVGLQEFGKFERKFKKDEKLDLMHIAICRLLEPYGYYEFDYQDEEGWPHYKVKEQL
;
A
#
# COMPACT_ATOMS: atom_id res chain seq x y z
N MET A 1 23.78 11.38 1.86
CA MET A 1 24.27 11.52 0.46
C MET A 1 24.18 10.20 -0.30
N ALA A 2 25.00 9.17 -0.04
CA ALA A 2 24.92 7.91 -0.79
C ALA A 2 23.61 7.11 -0.56
N ARG A 3 23.10 7.12 0.68
CA ARG A 3 21.86 6.42 1.05
C ARG A 3 20.60 7.02 0.41
N ASP A 4 20.61 8.33 0.17
CA ASP A 4 19.49 9.06 -0.43
C ASP A 4 19.41 8.79 -1.94
N GLU A 5 20.56 8.72 -2.61
CA GLU A 5 20.65 8.38 -4.03
C GLU A 5 20.23 6.93 -4.30
N GLU A 6 20.69 5.99 -3.46
CA GLU A 6 20.28 4.58 -3.53
C GLU A 6 18.76 4.42 -3.31
N LEU A 7 18.19 5.15 -2.34
CA LEU A 7 16.76 5.16 -2.08
C LEU A 7 15.97 5.68 -3.29
N LYS A 8 16.44 6.77 -3.90
CA LYS A 8 15.82 7.36 -5.08
C LYS A 8 15.83 6.39 -6.26
N GLN A 9 16.96 5.74 -6.53
CA GLN A 9 17.08 4.74 -7.60
C GLN A 9 16.16 3.53 -7.38
N ARG A 10 16.06 3.04 -6.14
CA ARG A 10 15.13 1.95 -5.78
C ARG A 10 13.68 2.37 -5.98
N TRP A 11 13.32 3.58 -5.55
CA TRP A 11 11.97 4.12 -5.76
C TRP A 11 11.62 4.25 -7.24
N GLU A 12 12.50 4.85 -8.05
CA GLU A 12 12.30 4.98 -9.49
C GLU A 12 12.14 3.63 -10.19
N ALA A 13 12.92 2.62 -9.78
CA ALA A 13 12.79 1.26 -10.31
C ALA A 13 11.42 0.64 -9.99
N VAL A 14 10.91 0.82 -8.78
CA VAL A 14 9.58 0.34 -8.36
C VAL A 14 8.48 1.05 -9.14
N VAL A 15 8.52 2.38 -9.22
CA VAL A 15 7.56 3.19 -9.98
C VAL A 15 7.53 2.74 -11.43
N LYS A 16 8.70 2.58 -12.07
CA LYS A 16 8.80 2.15 -13.47
C LYS A 16 8.21 0.75 -13.69
N LEU A 17 8.53 -0.19 -12.79
CA LEU A 17 8.01 -1.57 -12.86
C LEU A 17 6.49 -1.60 -12.78
N LEU A 18 5.91 -0.90 -11.79
CA LEU A 18 4.47 -0.85 -11.59
C LEU A 18 3.76 -0.12 -12.74
N SER A 19 4.31 1.02 -13.18
CA SER A 19 3.79 1.82 -14.29
C SER A 19 3.72 1.01 -15.59
N THR A 20 4.76 0.23 -15.87
CA THR A 20 4.82 -0.64 -17.06
C THR A 20 3.80 -1.77 -16.99
N ARG A 21 3.53 -2.29 -15.79
CA ARG A 21 2.67 -3.46 -15.59
C ARG A 21 1.18 -3.13 -15.48
N PHE A 22 0.85 -1.96 -14.91
CA PHE A 22 -0.53 -1.62 -14.52
C PHE A 22 -1.07 -0.33 -15.16
N ALA A 23 -0.22 0.48 -15.80
CA ALA A 23 -0.60 1.77 -16.38
C ALA A 23 -0.07 1.96 -17.82
N ASP A 24 0.23 0.86 -18.53
CA ASP A 24 0.72 0.89 -19.93
C ASP A 24 1.92 1.83 -20.15
N GLY A 25 2.77 2.00 -19.13
CA GLY A 25 3.93 2.90 -19.17
C GLY A 25 3.67 4.33 -18.70
N GLU A 26 2.43 4.69 -18.37
CA GLU A 26 2.11 5.94 -17.69
C GLU A 26 2.61 5.92 -16.24
N GLN A 27 3.25 7.00 -15.81
CA GLN A 27 3.85 7.07 -14.50
C GLN A 27 2.78 7.02 -13.41
N LEU A 28 2.83 5.99 -12.58
CA LEU A 28 1.95 5.88 -11.42
C LEU A 28 2.37 6.85 -10.31
N ASP A 29 1.38 7.56 -9.78
CA ASP A 29 1.53 8.38 -8.58
C ASP A 29 1.60 7.52 -7.31
N LEU A 30 2.10 8.13 -6.23
CA LEU A 30 2.20 7.49 -4.92
C LEU A 30 0.86 6.90 -4.46
N ASP A 31 -0.23 7.65 -4.61
CA ASP A 31 -1.57 7.20 -4.20
C ASP A 31 -2.01 5.94 -4.94
N ALA A 32 -1.69 5.86 -6.24
CA ALA A 32 -2.01 4.69 -7.05
C ALA A 32 -1.17 3.47 -6.64
N ILE A 33 0.10 3.69 -6.29
CA ILE A 33 0.99 2.63 -5.76
C ILE A 33 0.47 2.14 -4.40
N ILE A 34 0.10 3.05 -3.49
CA ILE A 34 -0.50 2.71 -2.19
C ILE A 34 -1.78 1.90 -2.40
N TYR A 35 -2.65 2.32 -3.31
CA TYR A 35 -3.87 1.58 -3.64
C TYR A 35 -3.58 0.16 -4.17
N LEU A 36 -2.58 0.00 -5.05
CA LEU A 36 -2.17 -1.32 -5.55
C LEU A 36 -1.66 -2.24 -4.44
N VAL A 37 -0.87 -1.70 -3.50
CA VAL A 37 -0.41 -2.44 -2.32
C VAL A 37 -1.59 -2.87 -1.46
N GLY A 38 -2.54 -1.96 -1.19
CA GLY A 38 -3.73 -2.28 -0.40
C GLY A 38 -4.60 -3.35 -1.05
N LEU A 39 -4.78 -3.26 -2.38
CA LEU A 39 -5.49 -4.27 -3.16
C LEU A 39 -4.81 -5.64 -3.10
N GLN A 40 -3.47 -5.68 -3.13
CA GLN A 40 -2.70 -6.91 -2.99
C GLN A 40 -2.86 -7.53 -1.59
N GLU A 41 -2.79 -6.72 -0.53
CA GLU A 41 -2.95 -7.22 0.85
C GLU A 41 -4.38 -7.72 1.10
N PHE A 42 -5.38 -7.12 0.49
CA PHE A 42 -6.77 -7.57 0.62
C PHE A 42 -7.07 -8.84 -0.21
N GLY A 43 -6.37 -9.06 -1.32
CA GLY A 43 -6.41 -10.30 -2.10
C GLY A 43 -7.69 -10.57 -2.92
N LYS A 44 -8.75 -9.73 -2.82
CA LYS A 44 -9.99 -9.88 -3.59
C LYS A 44 -10.01 -8.99 -4.84
N PHE A 45 -9.19 -9.34 -5.84
CA PHE A 45 -9.00 -8.56 -7.07
C PHE A 45 -10.24 -8.42 -7.97
N GLU A 46 -11.17 -9.39 -7.92
CA GLU A 46 -12.36 -9.41 -8.79
C GLU A 46 -13.51 -8.55 -8.25
N ARG A 47 -13.41 -8.06 -7.00
CA ARG A 47 -14.44 -7.23 -6.37
C ARG A 47 -14.32 -5.79 -6.87
N LYS A 48 -15.45 -5.18 -7.22
CA LYS A 48 -15.52 -3.72 -7.43
C LYS A 48 -15.65 -3.02 -6.08
N PHE A 49 -14.72 -2.13 -5.77
CA PHE A 49 -14.70 -1.34 -4.55
C PHE A 49 -15.44 -0.01 -4.73
N LYS A 50 -16.32 0.31 -3.78
CA LYS A 50 -16.94 1.62 -3.61
C LYS A 50 -15.91 2.65 -3.19
N LYS A 51 -16.27 3.94 -3.25
CA LYS A 51 -15.36 5.03 -2.90
C LYS A 51 -14.79 4.89 -1.47
N ASP A 52 -15.63 4.53 -0.51
CA ASP A 52 -15.21 4.36 0.89
C ASP A 52 -14.26 3.16 1.04
N GLU A 53 -14.60 2.03 0.41
CA GLU A 53 -13.76 0.83 0.43
C GLU A 53 -12.38 1.06 -0.22
N LYS A 54 -12.27 1.99 -1.19
CA LYS A 54 -10.97 2.39 -1.73
C LYS A 54 -10.12 3.13 -0.71
N LEU A 55 -10.74 3.94 0.16
CA LEU A 55 -10.04 4.59 1.27
C LEU A 55 -9.58 3.56 2.29
N ASP A 56 -10.40 2.55 2.57
CA ASP A 56 -10.04 1.46 3.47
C ASP A 56 -8.85 0.66 2.93
N LEU A 57 -8.81 0.37 1.62
CA LEU A 57 -7.65 -0.26 0.97
C LEU A 57 -6.38 0.58 1.11
N MET A 58 -6.48 1.91 0.94
CA MET A 58 -5.33 2.80 1.14
C MET A 58 -4.86 2.80 2.60
N HIS A 59 -5.79 2.74 3.56
CA HIS A 59 -5.46 2.65 4.99
C HIS A 59 -4.69 1.36 5.30
N ILE A 60 -5.16 0.22 4.80
CA ILE A 60 -4.49 -1.07 4.96
C ILE A 60 -3.07 -1.03 4.40
N ALA A 61 -2.90 -0.47 3.21
CA ALA A 61 -1.59 -0.33 2.59
C ALA A 61 -0.62 0.46 3.48
N ILE A 62 -1.06 1.59 4.02
CA ILE A 62 -0.25 2.43 4.90
C ILE A 62 0.07 1.69 6.21
N CYS A 63 -0.93 1.07 6.85
CA CYS A 63 -0.72 0.28 8.06
C CYS A 63 0.31 -0.83 7.83
N ARG A 64 0.22 -1.55 6.71
CA ARG A 64 1.16 -2.61 6.36
C ARG A 64 2.57 -2.10 6.09
N LEU A 65 2.70 -0.96 5.41
CA LEU A 65 4.00 -0.33 5.16
C LEU A 65 4.67 0.17 6.44
N LEU A 66 3.87 0.62 7.41
CA LEU A 66 4.34 1.20 8.67
C LEU A 66 4.45 0.18 9.82
N GLU A 67 3.85 -1.00 9.70
CA GLU A 67 3.98 -2.11 10.65
C GLU A 67 5.44 -2.50 10.96
N PRO A 68 6.35 -2.72 9.98
CA PRO A 68 7.74 -3.06 10.27
C PRO A 68 8.52 -1.92 10.96
N TYR A 69 7.99 -0.70 10.95
CA TYR A 69 8.55 0.45 11.66
C TYR A 69 7.98 0.61 13.08
N GLY A 70 7.01 -0.23 13.47
CA GLY A 70 6.45 -0.25 14.83
C GLY A 70 5.24 0.66 15.07
N TYR A 71 4.77 1.40 14.07
CA TYR A 71 3.61 2.31 14.22
C TYR A 71 2.27 1.57 14.33
N TYR A 72 2.14 0.46 13.60
CA TYR A 72 0.94 -0.37 13.57
C TYR A 72 1.31 -1.83 13.84
N GLU A 73 0.37 -2.59 14.37
CA GLU A 73 0.48 -4.05 14.50
C GLU A 73 -0.82 -4.68 13.99
N PHE A 74 -0.69 -5.73 13.18
CA PHE A 74 -1.84 -6.53 12.79
C PHE A 74 -2.59 -7.06 14.03
N ASP A 75 -3.90 -6.81 14.09
CA ASP A 75 -4.75 -7.23 15.20
C ASP A 75 -5.56 -8.47 14.80
N TYR A 76 -6.50 -8.29 13.87
CA TYR A 76 -7.34 -9.38 13.37
C TYR A 76 -7.88 -9.08 11.99
N GLN A 77 -8.49 -10.09 11.35
CA GLN A 77 -9.23 -9.95 10.12
C GLN A 77 -10.72 -10.15 10.41
N ASP A 78 -11.58 -9.27 9.91
CA ASP A 78 -13.04 -9.41 10.11
C ASP A 78 -13.67 -10.47 9.20
N GLU A 79 -14.98 -10.72 9.38
CA GLU A 79 -15.74 -11.71 8.60
C GLU A 79 -15.81 -11.38 7.10
N GLU A 80 -15.65 -10.10 6.74
CA GLU A 80 -15.62 -9.66 5.35
C GLU A 80 -14.21 -9.79 4.73
N GLY A 81 -13.21 -10.08 5.55
CA GLY A 81 -11.83 -10.28 5.16
C GLY A 81 -10.97 -9.01 5.24
N TRP A 82 -11.43 -7.94 5.88
CA TRP A 82 -10.61 -6.73 6.04
C TRP A 82 -9.62 -6.88 7.21
N PRO A 83 -8.32 -6.67 6.99
CA PRO A 83 -7.33 -6.65 8.05
C PRO A 83 -7.45 -5.35 8.87
N HIS A 84 -7.57 -5.50 10.19
CA HIS A 84 -7.57 -4.42 11.16
C HIS A 84 -6.22 -4.35 11.85
N TYR A 85 -5.75 -3.12 12.07
CA TYR A 85 -4.45 -2.85 12.68
C TYR A 85 -4.64 -2.00 13.93
N LYS A 86 -3.89 -2.34 14.98
CA LYS A 86 -3.82 -1.57 16.20
C LYS A 86 -2.68 -0.58 16.11
N VAL A 87 -2.96 0.69 16.43
CA VAL A 87 -1.94 1.73 16.56
C VAL A 87 -1.11 1.47 17.82
N LYS A 88 0.20 1.33 17.66
CA LYS A 88 1.14 1.07 18.78
C LYS A 88 1.78 2.33 19.32
N GLU A 89 2.13 3.26 18.44
CA GLU A 89 2.72 4.55 18.80
C GLU A 89 1.76 5.67 18.43
N GLN A 90 1.50 6.58 19.38
CA GLN A 90 0.91 7.87 19.05
C GLN A 90 1.95 8.63 18.23
N LEU A 91 1.69 8.75 16.92
CA LEU A 91 2.35 9.73 16.04
C LEU A 91 2.33 11.13 16.67
#